data_AF-A0A5E4BMS2-F1
#
_entry.id   AF-A0A5E4BMS2-F1
#
_cell.length_a   1.000
_cell.length_b   1.000
_cell.length_c   1.000
_cell.angle_alpha   90.00
_cell.angle_beta   90.00
_cell.angle_gamma   90.00
#
_symmetry.space_group_name_H-M   'P 1'
#
loop_
_entity.id
_entity.type
_entity.pdbx_description
1 polymer ?
#
loop_
_entity_poly.entity_id
_entity_poly.type
_entity_poly.pdbx_seq_one_letter_code
_entity_poly.pdbx_strand_id
1 'polypeptide(L)'
;MAEDPNKRRLTFQGERTTWITPVTLDDLLELKANFPKAPLVMGNTTVGPAIKFKDEFHPVFISPLGLPELHFVTTTDDGVTIGAGYSLAQLNDALQIIVSEQPKEKTKTFRALLKQLRTLAGAQIRNMAEDMWQASLIFLT
;
A
#
# COMPACT_ATOMS: atom_id res chain seq x y z
N MET A 1 -30.21 16.80 -5.92
CA MET A 1 -29.53 16.07 -4.84
C MET A 1 -28.09 16.57 -4.81
N ALA A 2 -27.61 17.09 -3.68
CA ALA A 2 -26.22 17.54 -3.58
C ALA A 2 -25.31 16.30 -3.56
N GLU A 3 -24.33 16.23 -4.45
CA GLU A 3 -23.31 15.19 -4.41
C GLU A 3 -22.54 15.30 -3.08
N ASP A 4 -22.31 14.17 -2.43
CA ASP A 4 -21.49 14.09 -1.24
C ASP A 4 -20.06 14.55 -1.59
N PRO A 5 -19.57 15.67 -1.02
CA PRO A 5 -18.24 16.18 -1.32
C PRO A 5 -17.12 15.18 -0.97
N ASN A 6 -17.39 14.19 -0.11
CA ASN A 6 -16.44 13.12 0.23
C ASN A 6 -16.37 11.98 -0.79
N LYS A 7 -17.19 12.01 -1.86
CA LYS A 7 -17.22 10.96 -2.91
C LYS A 7 -16.75 11.45 -4.27
N ARG A 8 -16.00 12.55 -4.32
CA ARG A 8 -15.46 13.07 -5.58
C ARG A 8 -13.96 12.79 -5.66
N ARG A 9 -13.54 12.25 -6.82
CA ARG A 9 -12.12 12.14 -7.20
C ARG A 9 -11.44 13.49 -7.00
N LEU A 10 -10.33 13.51 -6.27
CA LEU A 10 -9.52 14.72 -6.12
C LEU A 10 -8.43 14.72 -7.20
N THR A 11 -8.19 15.88 -7.81
CA THR A 11 -7.14 16.06 -8.81
C THR A 11 -6.40 17.36 -8.53
N PHE A 12 -5.10 17.26 -8.26
CA PHE A 12 -4.22 18.39 -8.04
C PHE A 12 -3.28 18.50 -9.23
N GLN A 13 -3.37 19.60 -9.96
CA GLN A 13 -2.53 19.85 -11.14
C GLN A 13 -1.47 20.89 -10.77
N GLY A 14 -0.21 20.50 -10.86
CA GLY A 14 0.94 21.41 -10.87
C GLY A 14 1.43 21.68 -12.28
N GLU A 15 2.52 22.44 -12.41
CA GLU A 15 3.08 22.83 -13.72
C GLU A 15 3.54 21.62 -14.56
N ARG A 16 4.05 20.57 -13.91
CA ARG A 16 4.67 19.41 -14.58
C ARG A 16 4.00 18.08 -14.29
N THR A 17 3.16 18.04 -13.26
CA THR A 17 2.69 16.80 -12.66
C THR A 17 1.25 16.93 -12.20
N THR A 18 0.48 15.88 -12.38
CA THR A 18 -0.89 15.73 -11.84
C THR A 18 -0.92 14.65 -10.77
N TRP A 19 -1.59 14.92 -9.64
CA TRP A 19 -1.86 13.97 -8.59
C TRP A 19 -3.35 13.67 -8.52
N ILE A 20 -3.71 12.39 -8.58
CA ILE A 20 -5.11 11.94 -8.59
C ILE A 20 -5.36 11.03 -7.40
N THR A 21 -6.39 11.33 -6.61
CA THR A 21 -6.87 10.48 -5.51
C THR A 21 -8.22 9.89 -5.90
N PRO A 22 -8.29 8.60 -6.26
CA PRO A 22 -9.56 7.93 -6.51
C PRO A 22 -10.36 7.76 -5.22
N VAL A 23 -11.67 7.63 -5.40
CA VAL A 23 -12.64 7.44 -4.29
C VAL A 23 -13.25 6.05 -4.24
N THR A 24 -13.05 5.24 -5.29
CA THR A 24 -13.51 3.84 -5.36
C THR A 24 -12.44 2.97 -6.01
N LEU A 25 -12.54 1.64 -5.82
CA LEU A 25 -11.68 0.70 -6.53
C LEU A 25 -11.88 0.75 -8.04
N ASP A 26 -13.11 0.89 -8.54
CA ASP A 26 -13.38 0.98 -9.98
C ASP A 26 -12.69 2.22 -10.59
N ASP A 27 -12.74 3.35 -9.90
CA ASP A 27 -12.04 4.58 -10.28
C ASP A 27 -10.51 4.37 -10.31
N LEU A 28 -9.94 3.70 -9.31
CA LEU A 28 -8.52 3.33 -9.31
C LEU A 28 -8.15 2.46 -10.51
N LEU A 29 -8.97 1.45 -10.83
CA LEU A 29 -8.75 0.56 -11.97
C LEU A 29 -8.83 1.31 -13.29
N GLU A 30 -9.81 2.20 -13.45
CA GLU A 30 -9.95 3.06 -14.63
C GLU A 30 -8.74 3.98 -14.79
N LEU A 31 -8.31 4.64 -13.71
CA LEU A 31 -7.11 5.49 -13.72
C LEU A 31 -5.86 4.69 -14.07
N LYS A 32 -5.72 3.46 -13.57
CA LYS A 32 -4.58 2.61 -13.89
C LYS A 32 -4.61 2.12 -15.34
N ALA A 33 -5.79 1.87 -15.90
CA ALA A 33 -5.94 1.53 -17.32
C ALA A 33 -5.60 2.73 -18.23
N ASN A 34 -6.03 3.93 -17.86
CA ASN A 34 -5.76 5.16 -18.60
C ASN A 34 -4.31 5.65 -18.46
N PHE A 35 -3.70 5.44 -17.29
CA PHE A 35 -2.33 5.84 -16.97
C PHE A 35 -1.49 4.63 -16.50
N PRO A 36 -1.21 3.65 -17.37
CA PRO A 36 -0.57 2.39 -16.97
C PRO A 36 0.84 2.58 -16.41
N LYS A 37 1.53 3.65 -16.79
CA LYS A 37 2.86 4.00 -16.26
C LYS A 37 2.83 4.86 -14.99
N ALA A 38 1.66 5.38 -14.59
CA ALA A 38 1.56 6.17 -13.37
C ALA A 38 1.85 5.27 -12.15
N PRO A 39 2.78 5.67 -11.26
CA PRO A 39 3.01 4.95 -10.02
C PRO A 39 1.81 5.13 -9.09
N LEU A 40 1.50 4.05 -8.36
CA LEU A 40 0.64 4.13 -7.20
C LEU A 40 1.49 4.61 -6.01
N VAL A 41 1.06 5.68 -5.35
CA VAL A 41 1.77 6.29 -4.22
C VAL A 41 0.89 6.28 -2.99
N MET A 42 1.30 5.48 -2.01
CA MET A 42 0.78 5.46 -0.64
C MET A 42 1.82 6.11 0.27
N GLY A 43 2.92 5.40 0.53
CA GLY A 43 3.97 5.80 1.47
C GLY A 43 5.03 6.75 0.95
N ASN A 44 5.18 6.81 -0.38
CA ASN A 44 6.22 7.53 -1.11
C ASN A 44 7.67 7.18 -0.71
N THR A 45 7.88 6.06 0.00
CA THR A 45 9.20 5.61 0.47
C THR A 45 10.05 4.98 -0.63
N THR A 46 9.44 4.68 -1.78
CA THR A 46 10.12 4.11 -2.96
C THR A 46 10.16 5.11 -4.12
N VAL A 47 9.01 5.71 -4.45
CA VAL A 47 8.86 6.64 -5.57
C VAL A 47 9.63 7.94 -5.35
N GLY A 48 9.56 8.53 -4.15
CA GLY A 48 10.28 9.76 -3.80
C GLY A 48 11.79 9.63 -3.99
N PRO A 49 12.46 8.63 -3.39
CA PRO A 49 13.88 8.38 -3.63
C PRO A 49 14.22 8.11 -5.10
N ALA A 50 13.36 7.41 -5.84
CA ALA A 50 13.58 7.16 -7.26
C ALA A 50 13.59 8.46 -8.08
N ILE A 51 12.64 9.36 -7.84
CA ILE A 51 12.62 10.69 -8.46
C ILE A 51 13.84 11.51 -8.07
N LYS A 52 14.22 11.49 -6.79
CA LYS A 52 15.29 12.32 -6.26
C LYS A 52 16.70 11.88 -6.68
N PHE A 53 16.92 10.57 -6.81
CA PHE A 53 18.26 10.01 -6.94
C PHE A 53 18.47 9.15 -8.20
N LYS A 54 17.42 8.86 -8.98
CA LYS A 54 17.50 8.04 -10.20
C LYS A 54 16.99 8.76 -11.45
N ASP A 55 16.80 10.08 -11.36
CA ASP A 55 16.26 10.93 -12.43
C ASP A 55 14.93 10.40 -13.03
N GLU A 56 14.13 9.69 -12.23
CA GLU A 56 12.81 9.26 -12.63
C GLU A 56 11.83 10.43 -12.65
N PHE A 57 10.97 10.48 -13.66
CA PHE A 57 9.93 11.49 -13.78
C PHE A 57 8.61 10.85 -14.18
N HIS A 58 7.56 11.19 -13.44
CA HIS A 58 6.20 10.73 -13.68
C HIS A 58 5.27 11.95 -13.83
N PRO A 59 4.57 12.11 -14.97
CA PRO A 59 3.66 13.22 -15.18
C PRO A 59 2.33 13.05 -14.41
N VAL A 60 2.01 11.82 -14.02
CA VAL A 60 0.78 11.47 -13.30
C VAL A 60 1.13 10.56 -12.13
N PHE A 61 0.59 10.87 -10.95
CA PHE A 61 0.63 10.04 -9.75
C PHE A 61 -0.80 9.70 -9.35
N ILE A 62 -1.01 8.46 -8.88
CA ILE A 62 -2.31 8.02 -8.38
C ILE A 62 -2.11 7.58 -6.93
N SER A 63 -2.95 8.07 -6.01
CA SER A 63 -2.83 7.75 -4.58
C SER A 63 -4.12 7.12 -4.04
N PRO A 64 -4.14 5.79 -3.84
CA PRO A 64 -5.32 5.07 -3.36
C PRO A 64 -5.45 5.04 -1.83
N LEU A 65 -4.78 5.94 -1.09
CA LEU A 65 -4.77 5.98 0.38
C LEU A 65 -6.17 5.99 1.01
N GLY A 66 -7.14 6.62 0.34
CA GLY A 66 -8.51 6.73 0.84
C GLY A 66 -9.38 5.49 0.66
N LEU A 67 -8.89 4.41 0.05
CA LEU A 67 -9.69 3.24 -0.28
C LEU A 67 -9.74 2.23 0.90
N PRO A 68 -10.89 2.08 1.58
CA PRO A 68 -11.01 1.16 2.72
C PRO A 68 -10.83 -0.31 2.31
N GLU A 69 -11.12 -0.65 1.06
CA GLU A 69 -10.96 -2.02 0.53
C GLU A 69 -9.49 -2.47 0.47
N LEU A 70 -8.54 -1.53 0.57
CA LEU A 70 -7.11 -1.84 0.68
C LEU A 70 -6.67 -2.06 2.14
N HIS A 71 -7.53 -1.80 3.11
CA HIS A 71 -7.22 -1.80 4.55
C HIS A 71 -8.05 -2.83 5.30
N PHE A 72 -7.71 -4.11 5.14
CA PHE A 72 -8.38 -5.20 5.86
C PHE A 72 -7.40 -6.29 6.31
N VAL A 73 -7.84 -7.11 7.26
CA VAL A 73 -7.21 -8.38 7.62
C VAL A 73 -8.30 -9.44 7.68
N THR A 74 -8.10 -10.55 7.00
CA THR A 74 -9.03 -11.69 7.02
C THR A 74 -8.27 -12.97 7.33
N THR A 75 -8.69 -13.67 8.36
CA THR A 75 -8.13 -14.95 8.78
C THR A 75 -9.09 -16.06 8.37
N THR A 76 -8.55 -17.08 7.71
CA THR A 76 -9.25 -18.30 7.28
C THR A 76 -8.47 -19.52 7.76
N ASP A 77 -9.04 -20.72 7.58
CA ASP A 77 -8.35 -21.97 7.93
C ASP A 77 -7.06 -22.18 7.12
N ASP A 78 -7.02 -21.65 5.88
CA ASP A 78 -5.91 -21.77 4.94
C ASP A 78 -4.83 -20.71 5.13
N GLY A 79 -5.12 -19.63 5.87
CA GLY A 79 -4.14 -18.56 6.12
C GLY A 79 -4.75 -17.19 6.36
N VAL A 80 -3.91 -16.15 6.25
CA VAL A 80 -4.26 -14.76 6.52
C VAL A 80 -4.05 -13.93 5.26
N THR A 81 -5.07 -13.16 4.90
CA THR A 81 -5.01 -12.14 3.83
C THR A 81 -4.96 -10.76 4.47
N ILE A 82 -4.00 -9.94 4.06
CA ILE A 82 -3.80 -8.57 4.56
C ILE A 82 -3.88 -7.63 3.35
N GLY A 83 -4.66 -6.56 3.49
CA GLY A 83 -4.83 -5.55 2.46
C GLY A 83 -3.54 -4.78 2.19
N ALA A 84 -3.34 -4.41 0.92
CA ALA A 84 -2.10 -3.76 0.46
C ALA A 84 -1.90 -2.33 0.98
N GLY A 85 -2.91 -1.72 1.62
CA GLY A 85 -2.82 -0.43 2.28
C GLY A 85 -2.23 -0.47 3.68
N TYR A 86 -1.89 -1.65 4.21
CA TYR A 86 -1.25 -1.74 5.54
C TYR A 86 0.21 -1.28 5.47
N SER A 87 0.59 -0.38 6.36
CA SER A 87 1.99 -0.04 6.58
C SER A 87 2.75 -1.25 7.14
N LEU A 88 4.07 -1.27 6.99
CA LEU A 88 4.90 -2.32 7.59
C LEU A 88 4.77 -2.38 9.12
N ALA A 89 4.46 -1.26 9.77
CA ALA A 89 4.18 -1.21 11.20
C ALA A 89 2.86 -1.91 11.54
N GLN A 90 1.77 -1.59 10.82
CA GLN A 90 0.48 -2.26 11.00
C GLN A 90 0.56 -3.76 10.66
N LEU A 91 1.32 -4.13 9.64
CA LEU A 91 1.61 -5.53 9.32
C LEU A 91 2.29 -6.23 10.49
N ASN A 92 3.34 -5.60 11.06
CA ASN A 92 4.03 -6.17 12.20
C ASN A 92 3.06 -6.40 13.37
N ASP A 93 2.20 -5.44 13.68
CA ASP A 93 1.24 -5.54 14.79
C ASP A 93 0.21 -6.65 14.53
N ALA A 94 -0.34 -6.73 13.31
CA ALA A 94 -1.25 -7.80 12.92
C ALA A 94 -0.61 -9.19 13.04
N LEU A 95 0.63 -9.35 12.55
CA LEU A 95 1.35 -10.63 12.63
C LEU A 95 1.69 -11.02 14.07
N GLN A 96 1.96 -10.07 14.97
CA GLN A 96 2.18 -10.37 16.38
C GLN A 96 0.93 -10.94 17.04
N ILE A 97 -0.24 -10.36 16.77
CA ILE A 97 -1.53 -10.85 17.26
C ILE A 97 -1.76 -12.28 16.76
N ILE A 98 -1.64 -12.52 15.44
CA ILE A 98 -1.86 -13.84 14.85
C ILE A 98 -0.92 -14.90 15.44
N VAL A 99 0.36 -14.56 15.62
CA VAL A 99 1.36 -15.47 16.21
C VAL A 99 1.06 -15.81 17.67
N SER A 100 0.36 -14.92 18.39
CA SER A 100 -0.04 -15.13 19.79
C SER A 100 -1.29 -16.00 19.94
N GLU A 101 -2.20 -15.95 18.97
CA GLU A 101 -3.49 -16.65 19.02
C GLU A 101 -3.47 -18.03 18.35
N GLN A 102 -2.56 -18.26 17.40
CA GLN A 102 -2.53 -19.47 16.57
C GLN A 102 -1.41 -20.45 16.96
N PRO A 103 -1.60 -21.77 16.73
CA PRO A 103 -0.59 -22.79 17.00
C PRO A 103 0.75 -22.50 16.32
N LYS A 104 1.85 -22.93 16.96
CA LYS A 104 3.22 -22.65 16.49
C LYS A 104 3.48 -23.20 15.09
N GLU A 105 2.84 -24.32 14.78
CA GLU A 105 2.96 -25.06 13.52
C GLU A 105 2.40 -24.26 12.35
N LYS A 106 1.29 -23.54 12.56
CA LYS A 106 0.61 -22.72 11.55
C LYS A 106 1.26 -21.34 11.33
N THR A 107 2.15 -20.92 12.23
CA THR A 107 2.64 -19.53 12.30
C THR A 107 4.15 -19.39 12.02
N LYS A 108 4.78 -20.43 11.44
CA LYS A 108 6.22 -20.43 11.12
C LYS A 108 6.59 -19.29 10.17
N THR A 109 5.83 -19.10 9.09
CA THR A 109 6.06 -18.03 8.11
C THR A 109 5.88 -16.65 8.73
N PHE A 110 4.86 -16.43 9.55
CA PHE A 110 4.62 -15.15 10.21
C PHE A 110 5.75 -14.78 11.18
N ARG A 111 6.30 -15.75 11.92
CA ARG A 111 7.47 -15.50 12.77
C ARG A 111 8.72 -15.14 11.96
N ALA A 112 8.91 -15.76 10.79
CA ALA A 112 10.00 -15.40 9.89
C ALA A 112 9.83 -13.97 9.35
N LEU A 113 8.62 -13.58 8.96
CA LEU A 113 8.30 -12.21 8.53
C LEU A 113 8.53 -11.20 9.66
N LEU A 114 8.05 -11.45 10.88
CA LEU A 114 8.30 -10.60 12.05
C LEU A 114 9.79 -10.39 12.30
N LYS A 115 10.61 -11.44 12.13
CA LYS A 115 12.06 -11.34 12.26
C LYS A 115 12.66 -10.37 11.23
N GLN A 116 12.20 -10.42 9.98
CA GLN A 116 12.65 -9.50 8.93
C GLN A 116 12.18 -8.06 9.17
N LEU A 117 10.91 -7.88 9.55
CA LEU A 117 10.32 -6.57 9.83
C LEU A 117 11.05 -5.84 10.97
N ARG A 118 11.54 -6.58 11.97
CA ARG A 118 12.33 -6.02 13.08
C ARG A 118 13.61 -5.32 12.62
N THR A 119 14.23 -5.80 11.56
CA THR A 119 15.49 -5.26 11.01
C THR A 119 15.28 -4.34 9.81
N LEU A 120 14.06 -4.26 9.30
CA LEU A 120 13.73 -3.48 8.11
C LEU A 120 13.53 -1.99 8.47
N ALA A 121 14.50 -1.17 8.06
CA ALA A 121 14.50 0.29 8.18
C ALA A 121 14.24 0.85 9.60
N GLY A 122 14.06 2.17 9.71
CA GLY A 122 13.63 2.84 10.95
C GLY A 122 12.12 2.83 11.12
N ALA A 123 11.64 3.20 12.31
CA ALA A 123 10.20 3.25 12.61
C ALA A 123 9.44 4.21 11.68
N GLN A 124 10.05 5.34 11.32
CA GLN A 124 9.48 6.34 10.40
C GLN A 124 9.17 5.73 9.04
N ILE A 125 10.12 4.96 8.48
CA ILE A 125 9.92 4.28 7.19
C ILE A 125 8.85 3.19 7.33
N ARG A 126 8.88 2.39 8.40
CA ARG A 126 7.88 1.33 8.59
C ARG A 126 6.45 1.85 8.76
N ASN A 127 6.29 3.02 9.38
CA ASN A 127 4.98 3.65 9.55
C ASN A 127 4.41 4.21 8.24
N MET A 128 5.28 4.56 7.27
CA MET A 128 4.85 5.11 5.98
C MET A 128 4.82 4.05 4.86
N ALA A 129 5.65 3.01 4.95
CA ALA A 129 5.85 2.07 3.86
C ALA A 129 4.63 1.14 3.65
N GLU A 130 3.68 1.61 2.86
CA GLU A 130 2.53 0.87 2.33
C GLU A 130 2.79 0.41 0.88
N ASP A 131 3.67 1.11 0.16
CA ASP A 131 4.05 0.82 -1.23
C ASP A 131 4.87 -0.46 -1.40
N MET A 132 5.45 -0.99 -0.32
CA MET A 132 6.33 -2.16 -0.39
C MET A 132 5.59 -3.46 -0.70
N TRP A 133 4.26 -3.49 -0.52
CA TRP A 133 3.41 -4.61 -0.97
C TRP A 133 3.36 -4.71 -2.49
N GLN A 134 3.31 -3.58 -3.19
CA GLN A 134 3.22 -3.53 -4.65
C GLN A 134 4.47 -4.14 -5.29
N ALA A 135 5.65 -3.84 -4.75
CA ALA A 135 6.91 -4.36 -5.27
C ALA A 135 7.08 -5.87 -5.02
N SER A 136 6.52 -6.41 -3.93
CA SER A 136 6.74 -7.80 -3.51
C SER A 136 5.71 -8.77 -4.12
N LEU A 137 4.49 -8.32 -4.41
CA LEU A 137 3.45 -9.16 -5.04
C LEU A 137 3.69 -9.37 -6.54
N ILE A 138 4.32 -8.41 -7.22
CA ILE A 138 4.70 -8.53 -8.64
C ILE A 138 5.72 -9.66 -8.89
N PHE A 139 6.46 -10.10 -7.85
CA PHE A 139 7.40 -11.23 -7.96
C PHE A 139 6.78 -12.60 -7.64
N LEU A 140 5.50 -12.67 -7.25
CA LEU A 140 4.83 -13.91 -6.86
C LEU A 140 3.70 -14.34 -7.81
N THR A 141 3.61 -13.74 -9.00
CA THR A 141 2.74 -14.17 -10.11
C THR A 141 3.54 -14.50 -11.35
#